data_AF-A0A4Y6I663-F1
#
_entry.id   AF-A0A4Y6I663-F1
#
_cell.length_a   1.000
_cell.length_b   1.000
_cell.length_c   1.000
_cell.angle_alpha   90.00
_cell.angle_beta   90.00
_cell.angle_gamma   90.00
#
_symmetry.space_group_name_H-M   'P 1'
#
loop_
_entity.id
_entity.type
_entity.pdbx_description
1 polymer ?
#
loop_
_entity_poly.entity_id
_entity_poly.type
_entity_poly.pdbx_seq_one_letter_code
_entity_poly.pdbx_strand_id
1 'polypeptide(L)' 'MKSNNKVSIACELCKRKNYSTNKSAGNQKRLEIAKFCKNCNQKTLHKEEI' A
#
# COMPACT_ATOMS: atom_id res chain seq x y z
N MET A 1 15.84 0.15 -19.07
CA MET A 1 15.55 -0.82 -17.98
C MET A 1 14.41 -0.23 -17.14
N LYS A 2 13.19 -0.77 -17.20
CA LYS A 2 12.06 -0.24 -16.42
C LYS A 2 12.20 -0.70 -14.97
N SER A 3 12.66 0.18 -14.08
CA SER A 3 12.61 -0.05 -12.63
C SER A 3 11.16 -0.21 -12.21
N ASN A 4 10.71 -1.46 -12.09
CA ASN A 4 9.36 -1.78 -11.70
C ASN A 4 9.27 -1.64 -10.18
N ASN A 5 9.10 -0.41 -9.70
CA ASN A 5 8.98 -0.06 -8.28
C ASN A 5 7.61 -0.52 -7.75
N LYS A 6 7.38 -1.83 -7.76
CA LYS A 6 6.16 -2.45 -7.26
C LYS A 6 6.25 -2.47 -5.75
N VAL A 7 5.42 -1.67 -5.10
CA VAL A 7 5.35 -1.56 -3.64
C VAL A 7 4.07 -2.22 -3.14
N SER A 8 4.18 -2.94 -2.03
CA SER A 8 3.02 -3.55 -1.37
C SER A 8 2.52 -2.64 -0.25
N ILE A 9 1.20 -2.57 -0.12
CA ILE A 9 0.53 -1.74 0.87
C ILE A 9 -0.20 -2.64 1.85
N ALA A 10 0.13 -2.50 3.13
CA ALA A 10 -0.45 -3.25 4.24
C ALA A 10 -1.49 -2.41 4.98
N CYS A 11 -2.59 -3.02 5.39
CA CYS A 11 -3.60 -2.39 6.24
C CYS A 11 -3.02 -2.08 7.63
N GLU A 12 -3.27 -0.89 8.19
CA GLU A 12 -2.79 -0.54 9.53
C GLU A 12 -3.37 -1.43 10.64
N LEU A 13 -4.63 -1.88 10.50
CA LEU A 13 -5.35 -2.64 11.53
C LEU A 13 -4.98 -4.12 11.53
N CYS A 14 -5.01 -4.76 10.35
CA CYS A 14 -4.78 -6.21 10.24
C CYS A 14 -3.40 -6.57 9.70
N LYS A 15 -2.57 -5.59 9.34
CA LYS A 15 -1.21 -5.76 8.77
C LYS A 15 -1.14 -6.65 7.54
N ARG A 16 -2.27 -6.92 6.88
CA ARG A 16 -2.32 -7.72 5.65
C ARG A 16 -1.97 -6.87 4.44
N LYS A 17 -1.05 -7.38 3.62
CA LYS A 17 -0.68 -6.85 2.30
C LYS A 17 -1.81 -7.17 1.31
N ASN A 18 -2.74 -6.23 1.13
CA ASN A 18 -3.90 -6.43 0.26
C ASN A 18 -3.71 -5.85 -1.15
N TYR A 19 -2.80 -4.88 -1.31
CA TYR A 19 -2.65 -4.15 -2.56
C TYR A 19 -1.18 -4.02 -2.96
N SER A 20 -0.90 -4.18 -4.25
CA SER A 20 0.40 -3.86 -4.83
C SER A 20 0.21 -2.71 -5.81
N THR A 21 0.90 -1.59 -5.60
CA THR A 21 0.89 -0.45 -6.53
C THR A 21 2.27 -0.23 -7.12
N ASN A 22 2.36 0.43 -8.27
CA ASN A 22 3.63 0.87 -8.80
C ASN A 22 3.90 2.29 -8.27
N LYS A 23 4.96 2.45 -7.47
CA LYS A 23 5.40 3.74 -6.99
C LYS A 23 6.19 4.43 -8.09
N SER A 24 5.72 5.59 -8.54
CA SER A 24 6.51 6.41 -9.47
C SER A 24 7.84 6.78 -8.81
N ALA A 25 8.95 6.59 -9.54
CA ALA A 25 10.32 6.73 -9.04
C ALA A 25 10.67 8.12 -8.49
N GLY A 26 9.82 9.13 -8.69
CA GLY A 26 9.97 10.48 -8.12
C GLY A 26 9.29 10.70 -6.77
N ASN A 27 8.52 9.74 -6.26
CA ASN A 27 7.81 9.89 -4.99
C ASN A 27 8.59 9.18 -3.86
N GLN A 28 9.35 9.95 -3.07
CA GLN A 28 10.07 9.43 -1.90
C GLN A 28 9.17 9.24 -0.67
N LYS A 29 7.96 9.80 -0.67
CA LYS A 29 7.02 9.68 0.46
C LYS A 29 6.48 8.26 0.57
N ARG A 30 6.23 7.81 1.80
CA ARG A 30 5.52 6.56 2.07
C ARG A 30 4.10 6.67 1.50
N LEU A 31 3.67 5.69 0.73
CA LEU A 31 2.31 5.64 0.20
C LEU A 31 1.33 5.28 1.31
N GLU A 32 0.40 6.19 1.61
CA GLU A 32 -0.69 5.98 2.56
C GLU A 32 -2.01 6.14 1.82
N ILE A 33 -2.78 5.06 1.67
CA ILE A 33 -4.00 5.02 0.89
C ILE A 33 -5.15 4.54 1.77
N ALA A 34 -6.16 5.38 1.94
CA ALA A 34 -7.41 4.96 2.57
C ALA A 34 -8.17 4.02 1.63
N LYS A 35 -8.20 2.73 1.96
CA LYS A 35 -8.87 1.70 1.15
C LYS A 35 -9.70 0.78 2.03
N PHE A 36 -10.71 0.17 1.42
CA PHE A 36 -11.51 -0.84 2.10
C PHE A 36 -10.67 -2.10 2.35
N CYS A 37 -10.54 -2.50 3.61
CA CYS A 37 -9.91 -3.74 3.99
C CYS A 37 -10.97 -4.85 4.05
N LYS A 38 -10.90 -5.83 3.13
CA LYS A 38 -11.80 -7.00 3.16
C LYS A 38 -11.71 -7.81 4.46
N ASN A 39 -10.57 -7.77 5.15
CA ASN A 39 -10.39 -8.52 6.40
C ASN A 39 -10.96 -7.78 7.62
N CYS A 40 -11.02 -6.45 7.57
CA CYS A 40 -11.57 -5.63 8.67
C CYS A 40 -13.01 -5.19 8.39
N ASN A 41 -13.52 -5.47 7.18
CA ASN A 41 -14.82 -5.01 6.67
C ASN A 41 -15.08 -3.49 6.80
N GLN A 42 -14.01 -2.70 6.79
CA GLN A 42 -14.08 -1.24 6.96
C GLN A 42 -13.02 -0.54 6.11
N LYS A 43 -13.18 0.76 5.89
CA LYS A 43 -12.15 1.60 5.25
C LYS A 43 -11.08 1.94 6.28
N THR A 44 -9.83 1.60 5.95
CA THR A 44 -8.67 1.80 6.82
C THR A 44 -7.53 2.41 6.02
N LEU A 45 -6.56 3.04 6.69
CA LEU A 45 -5.34 3.44 6.02
C LEU A 45 -4.49 2.20 5.75
N HIS A 46 -4.13 2.04 4.49
CA HIS A 46 -3.14 1.08 4.05
C HIS A 46 -1.84 1.85 3.84
N LYS A 47 -0.74 1.43 4.49
CA LYS A 47 0.58 2.04 4.39
C LYS A 47 1.53 1.13 3.61
N GLU A 48 2.43 1.74 2.85
CA GLU A 48 3.55 1.05 2.20
C GLU A 48 4.39 0.31 3.24
N GLU A 49 4.47 -1.02 3.11
CA GLU A 49 5.44 -1.82 3.85
C GLU A 49 6.59 -2.13 2.88
N ILE A 50 7.76 -1.57 3.19
CA ILE A 50 9.03 -1.81 2.48
C ILE A 50 9.52 -3.23 2.77
#